data_AF-A0A0D3JZQ0-F1
#
_entry.id   AF-A0A0D3JZQ0-F1
#
_cell.length_a   1.000
_cell.length_b   1.000
_cell.length_c   1.000
_cell.angle_alpha   90.00
_cell.angle_beta   90.00
_cell.angle_gamma   90.00
#
_symmetry.space_group_name_H-M   'P 1'
#
loop_
_entity.id
_entity.type
_entity.pdbx_description
1 polymer ?
#
loop_
_entity_poly.entity_id
_entity_poly.type
_entity_poly.pdbx_seq_one_letter_code
_entity_poly.pdbx_strand_id
1 'polypeptide(L)'
;MSGTLLEQARNLHEDLEILEKAMYRELGDPATAHLKRVDEVARDQVVATLLDAHTQRAKRLAAVYEDGDGARREEIQAMSGSTVFSAFYDQLKLLRDYHRKHNIAPPSEVYERELLVDVLEGANEQTFTGEEAEGRYLDMHALHEAYINLKGVDKETDYASYLKAAAQLANHL
;
A
#
# COMPACT_ATOMS: atom_id res chain seq x y z
N MET A 1 16.46 15.49 2.41
CA MET A 1 16.60 15.48 3.89
C MET A 1 15.67 14.41 4.40
N SER A 2 16.05 13.54 5.32
CA SER A 2 16.68 13.86 6.61
C SER A 2 17.49 12.67 7.13
N GLY A 3 18.75 12.89 7.49
CA GLY A 3 19.65 11.80 7.90
C GLY A 3 19.34 11.24 9.29
N THR A 4 18.44 11.87 10.05
CA THR A 4 18.14 11.53 11.44
C THR A 4 16.97 10.55 11.53
N LEU A 5 17.06 9.58 12.44
CA LEU A 5 16.02 8.58 12.66
C LEU A 5 14.74 9.22 13.19
N LEU A 6 14.85 10.31 13.98
CA LEU A 6 13.67 11.01 14.49
C LEU A 6 12.88 11.72 13.39
N GLU A 7 13.55 12.30 12.40
CA GLU A 7 12.86 12.95 11.28
C GLU A 7 12.34 11.90 10.29
N GLN A 8 13.02 10.77 10.12
CA GLN A 8 12.47 9.62 9.39
C GLN A 8 11.20 9.10 10.05
N ALA A 9 11.18 8.96 11.38
CA ALA A 9 10.00 8.56 12.13
C ALA A 9 8.87 9.59 11.98
N ARG A 10 9.18 10.89 12.03
CA ARG A 10 8.19 11.96 11.81
C ARG A 10 7.57 11.86 10.42
N ASN A 11 8.38 11.70 9.37
CA ASN A 11 7.90 11.57 7.99
C ASN A 11 7.04 10.31 7.83
N LEU A 12 7.43 9.18 8.43
CA LEU A 12 6.63 7.95 8.39
C LEU A 12 5.27 8.13 9.07
N HIS A 13 5.20 8.83 10.21
CA HIS A 13 3.91 9.16 10.84
C HIS A 13 3.05 10.07 9.96
N GLU A 14 3.65 11.09 9.34
CA GLU A 14 2.93 11.98 8.41
C GLU A 14 2.37 11.21 7.21
N ASP A 15 3.16 10.31 6.61
CA ASP A 15 2.70 9.47 5.51
C ASP A 15 1.54 8.55 5.93
N LEU A 16 1.61 7.93 7.12
CA LEU A 16 0.54 7.07 7.62
C LEU A 16 -0.78 7.83 7.77
N GLU A 17 -0.72 9.02 8.36
CA GLU A 17 -1.88 9.91 8.54
C GLU A 17 -2.48 10.32 7.18
N ILE A 18 -1.65 10.63 6.19
CA ILE A 18 -2.10 10.97 4.82
C ILE A 18 -2.82 9.78 4.18
N LEU A 19 -2.23 8.59 4.26
CA LEU A 19 -2.80 7.37 3.68
C LEU A 19 -4.12 6.99 4.36
N GLU A 20 -4.20 7.10 5.67
CA GLU A 20 -5.43 6.88 6.42
C GLU A 20 -6.53 7.85 6.00
N LYS A 21 -6.22 9.15 5.94
CA LYS A 21 -7.16 10.17 5.45
C LYS A 21 -7.65 9.87 4.02
N ALA A 22 -6.75 9.45 3.14
CA ALA A 22 -7.10 9.08 1.78
C ALA A 22 -8.04 7.85 1.76
N MET A 23 -7.72 6.79 2.51
CA MET A 23 -8.59 5.62 2.62
C MET A 23 -9.99 5.97 3.17
N TYR A 24 -10.07 6.81 4.20
CA TYR A 24 -11.36 7.26 4.74
C TYR A 24 -12.16 8.08 3.72
N ARG A 25 -11.49 8.94 2.94
CA ARG A 25 -12.15 9.71 1.86
C ARG A 25 -12.67 8.79 0.75
N GLU A 26 -11.90 7.79 0.35
CA GLU A 26 -12.28 6.85 -0.70
C GLU A 26 -13.43 5.93 -0.27
N LEU A 27 -13.39 5.40 0.96
CA LEU A 27 -14.45 4.53 1.48
C LEU A 27 -15.80 5.27 1.62
N GLY A 28 -15.77 6.57 1.93
CA GLY A 28 -16.96 7.40 2.07
C GLY A 28 -17.92 6.91 3.17
N ASP A 29 -19.17 7.38 3.13
CA ASP A 29 -20.23 6.89 4.01
C ASP A 29 -20.93 5.67 3.35
N PRO A 30 -20.82 4.45 3.94
CA PRO A 30 -21.44 3.26 3.39
C PRO A 30 -22.97 3.35 3.27
N ALA A 31 -23.63 4.24 4.01
CA ALA A 31 -25.08 4.43 3.93
C ALA A 31 -25.54 5.20 2.68
N THR A 32 -24.63 5.87 1.96
CA THR A 32 -24.96 6.70 0.78
C THR A 32 -24.49 6.11 -0.54
N ALA A 33 -23.67 5.06 -0.52
CA ALA A 33 -23.02 4.53 -1.71
C ALA A 33 -23.75 3.31 -2.29
N HIS A 34 -24.79 3.54 -3.11
CA HIS A 34 -25.23 2.53 -4.09
C HIS A 34 -24.37 2.65 -5.35
N LEU A 35 -23.15 2.14 -5.28
CA LEU A 35 -22.21 2.11 -6.40
C LEU A 35 -22.55 0.94 -7.34
N LYS A 36 -22.17 1.07 -8.61
CA LYS A 36 -22.18 -0.09 -9.51
C LYS A 36 -20.97 -0.96 -9.16
N ARG A 37 -21.06 -2.26 -9.46
CA ARG A 37 -19.97 -3.22 -9.19
C ARG A 37 -18.60 -2.75 -9.70
N VAL A 38 -18.56 -2.16 -10.89
CA VAL A 38 -17.33 -1.62 -11.49
C VAL A 38 -16.70 -0.54 -10.60
N ASP A 39 -17.53 0.38 -10.12
CA ASP A 39 -17.08 1.49 -9.27
C ASP A 39 -16.70 1.00 -7.86
N GLU A 40 -17.40 -0.02 -7.33
CA GLU A 40 -17.03 -0.68 -6.06
C GLU A 40 -15.65 -1.32 -6.16
N VAL A 41 -15.40 -2.10 -7.21
CA VAL A 41 -14.13 -2.80 -7.42
C VAL A 41 -12.98 -1.80 -7.62
N ALA A 42 -13.21 -0.75 -8.41
CA ALA A 42 -12.21 0.30 -8.60
C ALA A 42 -11.84 1.00 -7.28
N ARG A 43 -12.85 1.35 -6.47
CA ARG A 43 -12.64 1.94 -5.14
C ARG A 43 -11.88 0.97 -4.23
N ASP A 44 -12.30 -0.29 -4.17
CA ASP A 44 -11.68 -1.28 -3.30
C ASP A 44 -10.22 -1.55 -3.69
N GLN A 45 -9.89 -1.50 -4.98
CA GLN A 45 -8.51 -1.59 -5.49
C GLN A 45 -7.64 -0.39 -5.08
N VAL A 46 -8.20 0.83 -5.16
CA VAL A 46 -7.52 2.04 -4.66
C VAL A 46 -7.25 1.93 -3.17
N VAL A 47 -8.24 1.54 -2.38
CA VAL A 47 -8.11 1.36 -0.92
C VAL A 47 -7.07 0.27 -0.60
N ALA A 48 -7.08 -0.85 -1.31
CA ALA A 48 -6.09 -1.92 -1.14
C ALA A 48 -4.66 -1.41 -1.40
N THR A 49 -4.47 -0.63 -2.47
CA THR A 49 -3.17 -0.02 -2.79
C THR A 49 -2.69 0.91 -1.68
N LEU A 50 -3.57 1.77 -1.17
CA LEU A 50 -3.26 2.69 -0.06
C LEU A 50 -2.93 1.91 1.23
N LEU A 51 -3.67 0.83 1.52
CA LEU A 51 -3.47 -0.02 2.69
C LEU A 51 -2.15 -0.77 2.64
N ASP A 52 -1.74 -1.28 1.48
CA ASP A 52 -0.44 -1.93 1.30
C ASP A 52 0.69 -0.93 1.55
N ALA A 53 0.56 0.28 0.99
CA ALA A 53 1.53 1.35 1.17
C ALA A 53 1.61 1.81 2.64
N HIS A 54 0.47 1.85 3.35
CA HIS A 54 0.39 2.13 4.79
C HIS A 54 1.09 1.02 5.59
N THR A 55 0.77 -0.24 5.33
CA THR A 55 1.34 -1.40 6.01
C THR A 55 2.86 -1.45 5.86
N GLN A 56 3.39 -1.13 4.68
CA GLN A 56 4.83 -1.07 4.45
C GLN A 56 5.51 0.03 5.27
N ARG A 57 4.91 1.23 5.35
CA ARG A 57 5.44 2.34 6.16
C ARG A 57 5.34 2.06 7.65
N ALA A 58 4.24 1.45 8.10
CA ALA A 58 4.06 1.04 9.49
C ALA A 58 5.13 0.01 9.91
N LYS A 59 5.47 -0.94 9.04
CA LYS A 59 6.57 -1.89 9.28
C LYS A 59 7.93 -1.19 9.41
N ARG A 60 8.22 -0.22 8.54
CA ARG A 60 9.46 0.58 8.63
C ARG A 60 9.51 1.39 9.93
N LEU A 61 8.39 2.00 10.30
CA LEU A 61 8.27 2.77 11.54
C LEU A 61 8.45 1.88 12.78
N ALA A 62 7.84 0.69 12.79
CA ALA A 62 8.03 -0.29 13.85
C ALA A 62 9.50 -0.68 14.00
N ALA A 63 10.22 -0.93 12.90
CA ALA A 63 11.66 -1.22 12.94
C ALA A 63 12.48 -0.05 13.52
N VAL A 64 12.11 1.21 13.24
CA VAL A 64 12.76 2.38 13.86
C VAL A 64 12.53 2.42 15.37
N TYR A 65 11.36 2.00 15.86
CA TYR A 65 11.06 1.93 17.29
C TYR A 65 11.67 0.71 17.99
N GLU A 66 11.81 -0.42 17.29
CA GLU A 66 12.49 -1.62 17.81
C GLU A 66 13.96 -1.33 18.15
N ASP A 67 14.60 -0.39 17.43
CA ASP A 67 15.92 0.14 17.78
C ASP A 67 16.97 -0.98 17.92
N GLY A 68 16.96 -1.93 16.97
CA GLY A 68 17.78 -3.16 17.04
C GLY A 68 19.29 -2.91 17.06
N ASP A 69 19.74 -1.80 16.49
CA ASP A 69 21.14 -1.34 16.49
C ASP A 69 21.44 -0.28 17.57
N GLY A 70 20.43 0.19 18.32
CA GLY A 70 20.56 1.23 19.33
C GLY A 70 20.71 2.65 18.76
N ALA A 71 20.69 2.83 17.44
CA ALA A 71 20.98 4.11 16.79
C ALA A 71 19.97 5.20 17.16
N ARG A 72 18.69 4.85 17.39
CA ARG A 72 17.68 5.80 17.82
C ARG A 72 17.97 6.28 19.23
N ARG A 73 18.40 5.39 20.12
CA ARG A 73 18.77 5.75 21.50
C ARG A 73 20.02 6.62 21.53
N GLU A 74 21.01 6.31 20.70
CA GLU A 74 22.23 7.11 20.57
C GLU A 74 21.91 8.52 20.06
N GLU A 75 21.05 8.66 19.06
CA GLU A 75 20.61 9.96 18.56
C GLU A 75 19.92 10.79 19.66
N ILE A 76 18.98 10.18 20.41
CA ILE A 76 18.30 10.84 21.53
C ILE A 76 19.31 11.25 22.62
N GLN A 77 20.29 10.39 22.93
CA GLN A 77 21.32 10.70 23.91
C GLN A 77 22.26 11.82 23.44
N ALA A 78 22.60 11.89 22.16
CA ALA A 78 23.42 12.97 21.60
C ALA A 78 22.71 14.33 21.66
N MET A 79 21.37 14.33 21.69
CA MET A 79 20.54 15.52 21.96
C MET A 79 20.42 15.85 23.45
N SER A 80 21.04 15.08 24.34
CA SER A 80 21.03 15.24 25.80
C SER A 80 22.45 15.34 26.38
N GLY A 81 22.60 15.96 27.55
CA GLY A 81 23.90 16.04 28.26
C GLY A 81 24.75 17.30 28.00
N SER A 82 26.07 17.19 28.17
CA SER A 82 26.99 18.34 28.22
C SER A 82 27.37 18.92 26.86
N THR A 83 27.22 18.16 25.77
CA THR A 83 27.55 18.57 24.39
C THR A 83 26.32 19.01 23.58
N VAL A 84 25.19 19.26 24.25
CA VAL A 84 23.90 19.60 23.62
C VAL A 84 24.00 20.85 22.74
N PHE A 85 24.70 21.89 23.22
CA PHE A 85 24.80 23.13 22.47
C PHE A 85 25.58 22.98 21.17
N SER A 86 26.67 22.21 21.15
CA SER A 86 27.43 21.97 19.91
C SER A 86 26.60 21.16 18.90
N ALA A 87 25.96 20.07 19.35
CA ALA A 87 25.11 19.25 18.49
C ALA A 87 23.94 20.05 17.90
N PHE A 88 23.33 20.92 18.71
CA PHE A 88 22.27 21.83 18.27
C PHE A 88 22.73 22.78 17.17
N TYR A 89 23.88 23.45 17.33
CA TYR A 89 24.39 24.38 16.33
C TYR A 89 24.80 23.69 15.03
N ASP A 90 25.31 22.45 15.10
CA ASP A 90 25.61 21.65 13.91
C ASP A 90 24.32 21.26 13.15
N GLN A 91 23.27 20.85 13.87
CA GLN A 91 21.96 20.59 13.25
C GLN A 91 21.33 21.86 12.68
N LEU A 92 21.43 23.00 13.37
CA LEU A 92 20.92 24.28 12.89
C LEU A 92 21.62 24.72 11.60
N LYS A 93 22.94 24.50 11.52
CA LYS A 93 23.72 24.78 10.31
C LYS A 93 23.25 23.91 9.15
N LEU A 94 23.06 22.60 9.37
CA LEU A 94 22.51 21.66 8.40
C LEU A 94 21.13 22.10 7.90
N LEU A 95 20.23 22.46 8.82
CA LEU A 95 18.89 22.94 8.49
C LEU A 95 18.93 24.20 7.64
N ARG A 96 19.75 25.18 8.01
CA ARG A 96 19.91 26.43 7.26
C ARG A 96 20.48 26.18 5.86
N ASP A 97 21.49 25.31 5.75
CA ASP A 97 22.11 24.99 4.47
C ASP A 97 21.15 24.21 3.55
N TYR A 98 20.26 23.39 4.11
CA TYR A 98 19.17 22.78 3.36
C TYR A 98 18.14 23.81 2.88
N HIS A 99 17.63 24.67 3.77
CA HIS A 99 16.66 25.70 3.37
C HIS A 99 17.22 26.70 2.36
N ARG A 100 18.54 26.90 2.35
CA ARG A 100 19.22 27.69 1.31
C ARG A 100 19.22 26.99 -0.05
N LYS A 101 19.30 25.65 -0.09
CA LYS A 101 19.33 24.84 -1.32
C LYS A 101 17.93 24.48 -1.84
N HIS A 102 16.99 24.27 -0.93
CA HIS A 102 15.62 23.88 -1.21
C HIS A 102 14.72 25.05 -0.83
N ASN A 103 14.37 25.83 -1.85
CA ASN A 103 13.57 27.04 -1.68
C ASN A 103 12.12 26.62 -1.34
N ILE A 104 11.75 26.77 -0.06
CA ILE A 104 10.42 26.46 0.51
C ILE A 104 10.09 24.96 0.39
N ALA A 105 10.06 24.24 1.52
CA ALA A 105 9.48 22.91 1.54
C ALA A 105 8.07 22.99 0.92
N PRO A 106 7.68 22.07 0.02
CA PRO A 106 6.35 22.12 -0.58
C PRO A 106 5.32 22.27 0.55
N PRO A 107 4.31 23.14 0.39
CA PRO A 107 3.19 23.19 1.33
C PRO A 107 2.71 21.77 1.65
N SER A 108 2.30 21.50 2.89
CA SER A 108 1.89 20.14 3.31
C SER A 108 0.87 19.51 2.35
N GLU A 109 -0.01 20.31 1.74
CA GLU A 109 -0.96 19.88 0.71
C GLU A 109 -0.30 19.39 -0.59
N VAL A 110 0.82 19.99 -1.00
CA VAL A 110 1.60 19.56 -2.18
C VAL A 110 2.29 18.23 -1.89
N TYR A 111 2.84 18.05 -0.68
CA TYR A 111 3.42 16.77 -0.26
C TYR A 111 2.38 15.66 -0.21
N GLU A 112 1.21 15.90 0.41
CA GLU A 112 0.09 14.95 0.43
C GLU A 112 -0.29 14.52 -0.98
N ARG A 113 -0.40 15.47 -1.91
CA ARG A 113 -0.74 15.17 -3.29
C ARG A 113 0.34 14.35 -4.01
N GLU A 114 1.60 14.74 -3.89
CA GLU A 114 2.72 14.01 -4.51
C GLU A 114 2.81 12.58 -3.98
N LEU A 115 2.69 12.39 -2.66
CA LEU A 115 2.70 11.09 -2.01
C LEU A 115 1.60 10.16 -2.55
N LEU A 116 0.38 10.68 -2.68
CA LEU A 116 -0.76 9.90 -3.18
C LEU A 116 -0.61 9.56 -4.66
N VAL A 117 -0.12 10.48 -5.49
CA VAL A 117 0.17 10.22 -6.91
C VAL A 117 1.22 9.13 -7.03
N ASP A 118 2.33 9.23 -6.32
CA ASP A 118 3.42 8.23 -6.37
C ASP A 118 2.93 6.84 -5.95
N VAL A 119 2.07 6.75 -4.93
CA VAL A 119 1.51 5.48 -4.45
C VAL A 119 0.55 4.87 -5.48
N LEU A 120 -0.31 5.68 -6.10
CA LEU A 120 -1.32 5.20 -7.03
C LEU A 120 -0.75 4.90 -8.42
N GLU A 121 0.22 5.67 -8.91
CA GLU A 121 0.92 5.39 -10.18
C GLU A 121 1.80 4.14 -10.09
N GLY A 122 2.31 3.82 -8.89
CA GLY A 122 3.05 2.59 -8.63
C GLY A 122 2.18 1.34 -8.45
N ALA A 123 0.85 1.47 -8.50
CA ALA A 123 -0.08 0.37 -8.27
C ALA A 123 -0.08 -0.60 -9.47
N ASN A 124 -0.14 -1.90 -9.17
CA ASN A 124 -0.42 -2.89 -10.21
C ASN A 124 -1.92 -2.84 -10.55
N GLU A 125 -2.26 -2.60 -11.81
CA GLU A 125 -3.63 -2.72 -12.28
C GLU A 125 -4.06 -4.19 -12.24
N GLN A 126 -4.88 -4.55 -11.24
CA GLN A 126 -5.65 -5.78 -11.28
C GLN A 126 -6.78 -5.60 -12.28
N THR A 127 -6.67 -6.29 -13.41
CA THR A 127 -7.66 -6.22 -14.49
C THR A 127 -8.50 -7.47 -14.49
N PHE A 128 -9.81 -7.29 -14.61
CA PHE A 128 -10.75 -8.36 -14.89
C PHE A 128 -10.96 -8.48 -16.40
N THR A 129 -11.14 -9.70 -16.86
CA THR A 129 -11.63 -9.95 -18.21
C THR A 129 -13.12 -9.61 -18.32
N GLY A 130 -13.61 -9.41 -19.54
CA GLY A 130 -15.04 -9.13 -19.76
C GLY A 130 -15.97 -10.25 -19.27
N GLU A 131 -15.52 -11.50 -19.33
CA GLU A 131 -16.28 -12.67 -18.88
C GLU A 131 -16.40 -12.75 -17.34
N GLU A 132 -15.46 -12.16 -16.61
CA GLU A 132 -15.46 -12.13 -15.14
C GLU A 132 -16.38 -11.04 -14.57
N ALA A 133 -16.77 -10.04 -15.39
CA ALA A 133 -17.67 -8.95 -15.01
C ALA A 133 -17.32 -8.36 -13.63
N GLU A 134 -16.08 -7.89 -13.50
CA GLU A 134 -15.54 -7.24 -12.29
C GLU A 134 -15.70 -8.12 -11.04
N GLY A 135 -15.28 -9.37 -11.18
CA GLY A 135 -15.29 -10.38 -10.12
C GLY A 135 -16.68 -10.89 -9.77
N ARG A 136 -17.68 -10.69 -10.64
CA ARG A 136 -19.00 -11.33 -10.50
C ARG A 136 -18.96 -12.80 -10.88
N TYR A 137 -18.15 -13.13 -11.88
CA TYR A 137 -17.96 -14.49 -12.37
C TYR A 137 -16.47 -14.84 -12.38
N LEU A 138 -16.19 -16.13 -12.46
CA LEU A 138 -14.85 -16.66 -12.67
C LEU A 138 -14.85 -17.38 -14.02
N ASP A 139 -13.99 -16.95 -14.94
CA ASP A 139 -13.86 -17.62 -16.23
C ASP A 139 -13.15 -18.96 -16.06
N MET A 140 -13.93 -20.04 -16.19
CA MET A 140 -13.45 -21.42 -16.11
C MET A 140 -13.29 -22.05 -17.51
N HIS A 141 -13.50 -21.30 -18.59
CA HIS A 141 -13.48 -21.83 -19.95
C HIS A 141 -12.07 -22.26 -20.37
N ALA A 142 -11.06 -21.40 -20.15
CA ALA A 142 -9.67 -21.73 -20.42
C ALA A 142 -9.19 -22.95 -19.62
N LEU A 143 -9.67 -23.10 -18.38
CA LEU A 143 -9.36 -24.27 -17.55
C LEU A 143 -10.07 -25.54 -18.03
N HIS A 144 -11.29 -25.43 -18.54
CA HIS A 144 -12.01 -26.55 -19.17
C HIS A 144 -11.28 -27.03 -20.42
N GLU A 145 -10.82 -26.13 -21.28
CA GLU A 145 -10.01 -26.48 -22.46
C GLU A 145 -8.70 -27.17 -22.09
N ALA A 146 -8.02 -26.69 -21.03
CA ALA A 146 -6.84 -27.36 -20.51
C ALA A 146 -7.18 -28.75 -19.95
N TYR A 147 -8.31 -28.89 -19.24
CA TYR A 147 -8.77 -30.13 -18.63
C TYR A 147 -9.04 -31.23 -19.65
N ILE A 148 -9.77 -30.93 -20.73
CA ILE A 148 -10.06 -31.92 -21.79
C ILE A 148 -8.80 -32.38 -22.54
N ASN A 149 -7.73 -31.58 -22.52
CA ASN A 149 -6.45 -31.91 -23.14
C ASN A 149 -5.55 -32.80 -22.25
N LEU A 150 -5.93 -33.04 -21.00
CA LEU A 150 -5.18 -33.92 -20.11
C LEU A 150 -5.27 -35.39 -20.55
N LYS A 151 -4.18 -36.13 -20.34
CA LYS A 151 -4.15 -37.57 -20.62
C LYS A 151 -5.00 -38.32 -19.60
N GLY A 152 -5.92 -39.16 -20.08
CA GLY A 152 -6.79 -39.98 -19.23
C GLY A 152 -8.10 -39.31 -18.83
N VAL A 153 -8.34 -38.08 -19.29
CA VAL A 153 -9.63 -37.39 -19.17
C VAL A 153 -10.47 -37.65 -20.42
N ASP A 154 -11.78 -37.79 -20.23
CA ASP A 154 -12.72 -37.90 -21.34
C ASP A 154 -12.83 -36.57 -22.08
N LYS A 155 -12.48 -36.58 -23.36
CA LYS A 155 -12.48 -35.39 -24.23
C LYS A 155 -13.89 -34.89 -24.54
N GLU A 156 -14.90 -35.72 -24.34
CA GLU A 156 -16.31 -35.36 -24.55
C GLU A 156 -16.95 -34.74 -23.30
N THR A 157 -16.19 -34.52 -22.22
CA THR A 157 -16.70 -33.88 -21.00
C THR A 157 -17.22 -32.48 -21.33
N ASP A 158 -18.53 -32.28 -21.25
CA ASP A 158 -19.16 -30.99 -21.45
C ASP A 158 -18.85 -30.02 -20.29
N TYR A 159 -19.00 -28.73 -20.56
CA TYR A 159 -18.64 -27.68 -19.60
C TYR A 159 -19.42 -27.82 -18.27
N ALA A 160 -20.70 -28.22 -18.31
CA ALA A 160 -21.50 -28.40 -17.11
C ALA A 160 -21.02 -29.58 -16.25
N SER A 161 -20.60 -30.70 -16.86
CA SER A 161 -20.02 -31.82 -16.10
C SER A 161 -18.65 -31.47 -15.53
N TYR A 162 -17.84 -30.70 -16.26
CA TYR A 162 -16.58 -30.17 -15.74
C TYR A 162 -16.79 -29.30 -14.49
N LEU A 163 -17.73 -28.35 -14.53
CA LEU A 163 -18.05 -27.51 -13.36
C LEU A 163 -18.55 -28.33 -12.16
N LYS A 164 -19.35 -29.38 -12.40
CA LYS A 164 -19.79 -30.30 -11.33
C LYS A 164 -18.61 -31.05 -10.70
N ALA A 165 -17.68 -31.54 -11.51
CA ALA A 165 -16.47 -32.22 -11.02
C ALA A 165 -15.58 -31.26 -10.22
N ALA A 166 -15.39 -30.02 -10.71
CA ALA A 166 -14.66 -28.98 -9.98
C ALA A 166 -15.31 -28.64 -8.63
N ALA A 167 -16.65 -28.56 -8.57
CA ALA A 167 -17.38 -28.33 -7.33
C ALA A 167 -17.25 -29.48 -6.33
N GLN A 168 -17.16 -30.74 -6.79
CA GLN A 168 -16.93 -31.88 -5.91
C GLN A 168 -15.55 -31.83 -5.26
N LEU A 169 -14.50 -31.44 -6.01
CA LEU A 169 -13.16 -31.27 -5.47
C LEU A 169 -13.10 -30.21 -4.36
N ALA A 170 -13.83 -29.11 -4.53
CA ALA A 170 -13.89 -28.04 -3.52
C ALA A 170 -14.49 -28.50 -2.17
N ASN A 171 -15.37 -29.51 -2.16
CA ASN A 171 -15.97 -30.04 -0.93
C ASN A 171 -15.08 -31.04 -0.17
N HIS A 172 -13.96 -31.45 -0.76
CA HIS A 172 -13.04 -32.43 -0.19
C HIS A 172 -11.68 -31.83 0.24
N LEU A 173 -11.54 -30.51 0.12
CA LEU A 173 -10.44 -29.70 0.67
C LEU A 173 -10.91 -29.03 1.97
#